data_AF-A0A2G5VFY8-F1
#
_entry.id   AF-A0A2G5VFY8-F1
#
_cell.length_a   1.000
_cell.length_b   1.000
_cell.length_c   1.000
_cell.angle_alpha   90.00
_cell.angle_beta   90.00
_cell.angle_gamma   90.00
#
_symmetry.space_group_name_H-M   'P 1'
#
loop_
_entity.id
_entity.type
_entity.pdbx_description
1 polymer ?
#
loop_
_entity_poly.entity_id
_entity_poly.type
_entity_poly.pdbx_seq_one_letter_code
_entity_poly.pdbx_strand_id
1 'polypeptide(L)'
;MDNNTFNFESLPPITQIRLTSFTGECGGRVCLNTSKITPQQQNGPTCGLVALSMCLEHFGVKISAETILEKAKSMDFTKQGEMYSADYLADLTNHFLPNSANAREMPNAKEFTDAIGEGKHILVAYDCGPNFQPVYVKGHSAHWLLACGFVEKKADNGFVETRESVADPSEIAIIGYQGKSKYVYQ
;
A
#
# COMPACT_ATOMS: atom_id res chain seq x y z
N MET A 1 -9.42 13.72 -18.10
CA MET A 1 -8.89 13.53 -16.74
C MET A 1 -10.06 13.79 -15.82
N ASP A 2 -10.69 12.74 -15.32
CA ASP A 2 -11.80 12.91 -14.39
C ASP A 2 -11.24 13.49 -13.10
N ASN A 3 -11.67 14.70 -12.75
CA ASN A 3 -11.40 15.34 -11.46
C ASN A 3 -12.14 14.54 -10.37
N ASN A 4 -11.62 13.37 -10.02
CA ASN A 4 -11.95 12.73 -8.76
C ASN A 4 -11.27 13.56 -7.67
N THR A 5 -11.98 14.59 -7.21
CA THR A 5 -11.55 15.40 -6.07
C THR A 5 -11.39 14.48 -4.87
N PHE A 6 -10.16 14.35 -4.37
CA PHE A 6 -9.87 13.61 -3.16
C PHE A 6 -10.74 14.12 -2.01
N ASN A 7 -11.63 13.27 -1.48
CA ASN A 7 -12.50 13.62 -0.38
C ASN A 7 -11.89 13.13 0.95
N PHE A 8 -11.19 14.02 1.65
CA PHE A 8 -10.55 13.71 2.93
C PHE A 8 -11.55 13.17 3.98
N GLU A 9 -12.75 13.76 4.06
CA GLU A 9 -13.79 13.39 5.02
C GLU A 9 -14.35 11.98 4.79
N SER A 10 -14.18 11.43 3.58
CA SER A 10 -14.59 10.06 3.28
C SER A 10 -13.62 8.99 3.80
N LEU A 11 -12.42 9.37 4.24
CA LEU A 11 -11.43 8.44 4.74
C LEU A 11 -11.78 7.95 6.16
N PRO A 12 -11.32 6.75 6.56
CA PRO A 12 -11.47 6.29 7.94
C PRO A 12 -10.84 7.29 8.94
N PRO A 13 -11.44 7.53 10.12
CA PRO A 13 -10.95 8.54 11.08
C PRO A 13 -9.47 8.43 11.44
N ILE A 14 -8.95 7.20 11.60
CA ILE A 14 -7.52 6.98 11.89
C ILE A 14 -6.62 7.44 10.74
N THR A 15 -7.09 7.34 9.50
CA THR A 15 -6.37 7.80 8.30
C THR A 15 -6.36 9.31 8.25
N GLN A 16 -7.49 9.96 8.56
CA GLN A 16 -7.58 11.41 8.66
C GLN A 16 -6.58 11.96 9.69
N ILE A 17 -6.59 11.41 10.91
CA ILE A 17 -5.66 11.81 11.99
C ILE A 17 -4.20 11.66 11.57
N ARG A 18 -3.85 10.53 10.92
CA ARG A 18 -2.47 10.29 10.46
C ARG A 18 -2.06 11.26 9.36
N LEU A 19 -2.94 11.52 8.41
CA LEU A 19 -2.68 12.47 7.33
C LEU A 19 -2.52 13.88 7.88
N THR A 20 -3.41 14.34 8.76
CA THR A 20 -3.29 15.65 9.41
C THR A 20 -2.00 15.76 10.24
N SER A 21 -1.65 14.71 10.99
CA SER A 21 -0.37 14.66 11.73
C SER A 21 0.84 14.76 10.80
N PHE A 22 0.76 14.14 9.61
CA PHE A 22 1.81 14.21 8.60
C PHE A 22 1.89 15.59 7.93
N THR A 23 0.80 16.06 7.33
CA THR A 23 0.77 17.31 6.54
C THR A 23 0.78 18.57 7.38
N GLY A 24 0.40 18.48 8.66
CA GLY A 24 0.03 19.63 9.45
C GLY A 24 -1.09 20.43 8.76
N GLU A 25 -1.07 21.74 8.97
CA GLU A 25 -2.09 22.68 8.49
C GLU A 25 -1.86 23.14 7.04
N CYS A 26 -0.67 22.90 6.48
CA CYS A 26 -0.33 23.32 5.11
C CYS A 26 -0.99 22.46 4.03
N GLY A 27 -1.68 21.39 4.44
CA GLY A 27 -2.25 20.40 3.54
C GLY A 27 -1.18 19.67 2.72
N GLY A 28 -1.61 19.06 1.61
CA GLY A 28 -0.68 18.32 0.76
C GLY A 28 -1.22 18.10 -0.64
N ARG A 29 -0.32 17.83 -1.58
CA ARG A 29 -0.69 17.30 -2.89
C ARG A 29 -0.93 15.81 -2.73
N VAL A 30 -2.14 15.37 -3.07
CA VAL A 30 -2.52 13.96 -3.04
C VAL A 30 -2.53 13.40 -4.46
N CYS A 31 -1.90 12.24 -4.65
CA CYS A 31 -1.99 11.45 -5.87
C CYS A 31 -2.50 10.06 -5.52
N LEU A 32 -3.55 9.58 -6.21
CA LEU A 32 -4.19 8.28 -5.96
C LEU A 32 -4.51 7.57 -7.26
N ASN A 33 -4.12 6.30 -7.34
CA ASN A 33 -4.48 5.35 -8.39
C ASN A 33 -5.35 4.23 -7.79
N THR A 34 -6.53 4.58 -7.29
CA THR A 34 -7.44 3.64 -6.63
C THR A 34 -8.55 3.09 -7.53
N SER A 35 -8.58 3.47 -8.80
CA SER A 35 -9.62 3.01 -9.73
C SER A 35 -9.62 1.49 -9.81
N LYS A 36 -10.81 0.87 -9.74
CA LYS A 36 -11.00 -0.58 -9.89
C LYS A 36 -10.30 -1.45 -8.83
N ILE A 37 -10.00 -0.90 -7.66
CA ILE A 37 -9.56 -1.69 -6.51
C ILE A 37 -10.75 -1.95 -5.59
N THR A 38 -11.09 -3.21 -5.38
CA THR A 38 -12.02 -3.63 -4.33
C THR A 38 -11.22 -4.00 -3.08
N PRO A 39 -11.37 -3.29 -1.95
CA PRO A 39 -10.69 -3.67 -0.71
C PRO A 39 -11.06 -5.09 -0.26
N GLN A 40 -10.05 -5.89 0.04
CA GLN A 40 -10.20 -7.30 0.40
C GLN A 40 -9.55 -7.60 1.76
N GLN A 41 -10.10 -8.57 2.48
CA GLN A 41 -9.55 -9.06 3.74
C GLN A 41 -8.85 -10.39 3.55
N GLN A 42 -7.80 -10.63 4.34
CA GLN A 42 -7.09 -11.92 4.32
C GLN A 42 -7.83 -12.99 5.13
N ASN A 43 -7.66 -14.23 4.66
CA ASN A 43 -7.95 -15.46 5.41
C ASN A 43 -6.62 -16.19 5.65
N GLY A 44 -6.29 -16.51 6.91
CA GLY A 44 -4.96 -17.06 7.24
C GLY A 44 -3.82 -16.09 6.89
N PRO A 45 -2.59 -16.56 6.62
CA PRO A 45 -1.41 -15.71 6.38
C PRO A 45 -1.32 -15.11 4.96
N THR A 46 -2.44 -14.87 4.28
CA THR A 46 -2.51 -14.54 2.84
C THR A 46 -2.38 -13.05 2.48
N CYS A 47 -1.87 -12.20 3.38
CA CYS A 47 -1.83 -10.75 3.15
C CYS A 47 -1.14 -10.31 1.85
N GLY A 48 -0.03 -10.94 1.47
CA GLY A 48 0.66 -10.67 0.20
C GLY A 48 -0.16 -11.05 -1.03
N LEU A 49 -0.92 -12.15 -0.93
CA LEU A 49 -1.77 -12.63 -2.02
C LEU A 49 -3.01 -11.75 -2.19
N VAL A 50 -3.55 -11.25 -1.08
CA VAL A 50 -4.65 -10.27 -1.09
C VAL A 50 -4.19 -8.93 -1.67
N ALA A 51 -3.01 -8.45 -1.27
CA ALA A 51 -2.42 -7.24 -1.87
C ALA A 51 -2.20 -7.40 -3.38
N LEU A 52 -1.72 -8.57 -3.82
CA LEU A 52 -1.58 -8.90 -5.24
C LEU A 52 -2.93 -8.97 -5.96
N SER A 53 -3.94 -9.61 -5.38
CA SER A 53 -5.31 -9.66 -5.93
C SER A 53 -5.87 -8.26 -6.21
N MET A 54 -5.77 -7.36 -5.22
CA MET A 54 -6.18 -5.96 -5.36
C MET A 54 -5.37 -5.23 -6.45
N CYS A 55 -4.07 -5.50 -6.55
CA CYS A 55 -3.19 -4.92 -7.56
C CYS A 55 -3.61 -5.38 -8.98
N LEU A 56 -3.83 -6.68 -9.16
CA LEU A 56 -4.25 -7.25 -10.43
C LEU A 56 -5.62 -6.72 -10.88
N GLU A 57 -6.56 -6.52 -9.95
CA GLU A 57 -7.88 -5.95 -10.24
C GLU A 57 -7.77 -4.54 -10.83
N HIS A 58 -6.85 -3.71 -10.31
CA HIS A 58 -6.57 -2.39 -10.88
C HIS A 58 -6.21 -2.47 -12.38
N PHE A 59 -5.37 -3.45 -12.73
CA PHE A 59 -4.94 -3.71 -14.11
C PHE A 59 -5.94 -4.55 -14.93
N GLY A 60 -7.15 -4.79 -14.41
CA GLY A 60 -8.24 -5.48 -15.11
C GLY A 60 -8.18 -7.01 -15.02
N VAL A 61 -7.28 -7.57 -14.21
CA VAL A 61 -7.17 -9.01 -13.97
C VAL A 61 -7.85 -9.34 -12.65
N LYS A 62 -9.12 -9.74 -12.71
CA LYS A 62 -9.89 -10.11 -11.51
C LYS A 62 -9.64 -11.57 -11.14
N ILE A 63 -8.87 -11.80 -10.09
CA ILE A 63 -8.55 -13.14 -9.57
C ILE A 63 -8.63 -13.15 -8.05
N SER A 64 -9.04 -14.27 -7.45
CA SER A 64 -9.20 -14.34 -6.00
C SER A 64 -7.87 -14.69 -5.32
N ALA A 65 -7.72 -14.29 -4.04
CA ALA A 65 -6.55 -14.64 -3.24
C ALA A 65 -6.38 -16.16 -3.08
N GLU A 66 -7.48 -16.93 -3.09
CA GLU A 66 -7.46 -18.39 -3.06
C GLU A 66 -6.86 -18.97 -4.35
N THR A 67 -7.22 -18.44 -5.52
CA THR A 67 -6.60 -18.89 -6.78
C THR A 67 -5.11 -18.54 -6.82
N ILE A 68 -4.75 -17.35 -6.35
CA ILE A 68 -3.34 -16.95 -6.20
C ILE A 68 -2.60 -17.90 -5.24
N LEU A 69 -3.22 -18.30 -4.13
CA LEU A 69 -2.66 -19.24 -3.16
C LEU A 69 -2.36 -20.60 -3.77
N GLU A 70 -3.31 -21.18 -4.51
CA GLU A 70 -3.10 -22.46 -5.18
C GLU A 70 -1.95 -22.37 -6.19
N LYS A 71 -1.84 -21.24 -6.89
CA LYS A 71 -0.70 -21.01 -7.78
C LYS A 71 0.62 -20.91 -7.02
N ALA A 72 0.67 -20.14 -5.94
CA ALA A 72 1.87 -19.97 -5.12
C ALA A 72 2.35 -21.31 -4.52
N LYS A 73 1.42 -22.17 -4.08
CA LYS A 73 1.74 -23.54 -3.64
C LYS A 73 2.32 -24.38 -4.78
N SER A 74 1.75 -24.31 -5.99
CA SER A 74 2.27 -25.05 -7.16
C SER A 74 3.68 -24.62 -7.60
N MET A 75 4.13 -23.44 -7.16
CA MET A 75 5.48 -22.90 -7.39
C MET A 75 6.41 -23.11 -6.19
N ASP A 76 5.96 -23.84 -5.16
CA ASP A 76 6.69 -24.06 -3.90
C ASP A 76 7.07 -22.77 -3.14
N PHE A 77 6.35 -21.66 -3.39
CA PHE A 77 6.62 -20.37 -2.75
C PHE A 77 6.04 -20.27 -1.34
N THR A 78 5.02 -21.06 -1.03
CA THR A 78 4.28 -20.99 0.23
C THR A 78 3.59 -22.32 0.55
N LYS A 79 3.36 -22.60 1.84
CA LYS A 79 2.55 -23.74 2.28
C LYS A 79 1.12 -23.32 2.65
N GLN A 80 0.96 -22.19 3.33
CA GLN A 80 -0.34 -21.74 3.87
C GLN A 80 -0.75 -20.34 3.39
N GLY A 81 0.08 -19.66 2.59
CA GLY A 81 -0.17 -18.35 2.02
C GLY A 81 0.77 -17.26 2.51
N GLU A 82 1.66 -17.58 3.45
CA GLU A 82 2.78 -16.73 3.82
C GLU A 82 3.64 -16.38 2.59
N MET A 83 4.03 -15.11 2.48
CA MET A 83 4.89 -14.63 1.40
C MET A 83 6.05 -13.85 2.01
N TYR A 84 7.22 -14.48 2.10
CA TYR A 84 8.42 -13.94 2.75
C TYR A 84 9.48 -13.43 1.77
N SER A 85 9.25 -13.58 0.46
CA SER A 85 10.19 -13.18 -0.58
C SER A 85 9.51 -12.22 -1.56
N ALA A 86 10.16 -11.07 -1.78
CA ALA A 86 9.72 -10.12 -2.79
C ALA A 86 9.90 -10.67 -4.21
N ASP A 87 10.95 -11.45 -4.44
CA ASP A 87 11.19 -12.13 -5.71
C ASP A 87 10.05 -13.13 -6.01
N TYR A 88 9.64 -13.93 -5.01
CA TYR A 88 8.53 -14.87 -5.19
C TYR A 88 7.21 -14.15 -5.48
N LEU A 89 6.95 -13.02 -4.82
CA LEU A 89 5.75 -12.23 -5.10
C LEU A 89 5.81 -11.59 -6.49
N ALA A 90 6.99 -11.15 -6.94
CA ALA A 90 7.20 -10.62 -8.29
C ALA A 90 7.00 -11.70 -9.36
N ASP A 91 7.57 -12.89 -9.18
CA ASP A 91 7.37 -14.04 -10.08
C ASP A 91 5.91 -14.48 -10.14
N LEU A 92 5.24 -14.49 -8.99
CA LEU A 92 3.80 -14.79 -8.91
C LEU A 92 2.97 -13.72 -9.60
N THR A 93 3.36 -12.44 -9.50
CA THR A 93 2.73 -11.35 -10.24
C THR A 93 2.91 -11.54 -11.75
N ASN A 94 4.13 -11.85 -12.19
CA ASN A 94 4.47 -12.10 -13.59
C ASN A 94 3.75 -13.31 -14.18
N HIS A 95 3.32 -14.26 -13.35
CA HIS A 95 2.46 -15.36 -13.81
C HIS A 95 1.08 -14.85 -14.29
N PHE A 96 0.49 -13.88 -13.59
CA PHE A 96 -0.84 -13.34 -13.92
C PHE A 96 -0.78 -12.11 -14.84
N LEU A 97 0.31 -11.37 -14.81
CA LEU A 97 0.57 -10.20 -15.64
C LEU A 97 2.02 -10.26 -16.16
N PRO A 98 2.28 -10.89 -17.31
CA PRO A 98 3.64 -11.16 -17.78
C PRO A 98 4.51 -9.91 -17.92
N ASN A 99 5.76 -9.99 -17.45
CA ASN A 99 6.79 -8.94 -17.51
C ASN A 99 6.37 -7.61 -16.87
N SER A 100 5.55 -7.65 -15.81
CA SER A 100 5.01 -6.45 -15.16
C SER A 100 5.63 -6.13 -13.80
N ALA A 101 6.38 -7.06 -13.21
CA ALA A 101 6.88 -6.92 -11.85
C ALA A 101 8.34 -7.35 -11.71
N ASN A 102 9.06 -6.65 -10.85
CA ASN A 102 10.40 -7.02 -10.40
C ASN A 102 10.55 -6.65 -8.92
N ALA A 103 11.25 -7.48 -8.16
CA ALA A 103 11.65 -7.13 -6.80
C ALA A 103 12.77 -6.08 -6.85
N ARG A 104 12.74 -5.15 -5.90
CA ARG A 104 13.78 -4.15 -5.69
C ARG A 104 13.72 -3.62 -4.26
N GLU A 105 14.80 -3.00 -3.82
CA GLU A 105 14.81 -2.19 -2.60
C GLU A 105 13.78 -1.06 -2.67
N MET A 106 13.34 -0.60 -1.49
CA MET A 106 12.36 0.48 -1.40
C MET A 106 12.87 1.73 -2.13
N PRO A 107 12.13 2.27 -3.12
CA PRO A 107 12.54 3.47 -3.83
C PRO A 107 12.57 4.67 -2.89
N ASN A 108 13.39 5.67 -3.23
CA ASN A 108 13.32 6.96 -2.53
C ASN A 108 12.00 7.70 -2.86
N ALA A 109 11.71 8.77 -2.12
CA ALA A 109 10.45 9.51 -2.28
C ALA A 109 10.19 9.96 -3.73
N LYS A 110 11.20 10.49 -4.43
CA LYS A 110 11.06 10.93 -5.82
C LYS A 110 10.76 9.77 -6.77
N GLU A 111 11.50 8.68 -6.67
CA GLU A 111 11.27 7.49 -7.50
C GLU A 111 9.89 6.87 -7.23
N PHE A 112 9.43 6.93 -5.98
CA PHE A 112 8.10 6.47 -5.59
C PHE A 112 7.02 7.36 -6.22
N THR A 113 7.12 8.68 -6.08
CA THR A 113 6.11 9.61 -6.62
C THR A 113 6.07 9.59 -8.14
N ASP A 114 7.22 9.52 -8.81
CA ASP A 114 7.31 9.36 -10.27
C ASP A 114 6.60 8.07 -10.72
N ALA A 115 6.87 6.92 -10.06
CA ALA A 115 6.25 5.65 -10.41
C ALA A 115 4.72 5.67 -10.25
N ILE A 116 4.22 6.19 -9.13
CA ILE A 116 2.77 6.34 -8.92
C ILE A 116 2.18 7.33 -9.94
N GLY A 117 2.87 8.44 -10.24
CA GLY A 117 2.43 9.42 -11.24
C GLY A 117 2.32 8.85 -12.65
N GLU A 118 3.15 7.86 -12.99
CA GLU A 118 3.10 7.09 -14.25
C GLU A 118 2.00 6.00 -14.27
N GLY A 119 1.21 5.87 -13.20
CA GLY A 119 0.14 4.87 -13.12
C GLY A 119 0.60 3.49 -12.65
N LYS A 120 1.80 3.36 -12.08
CA LYS A 120 2.28 2.10 -11.49
C LYS A 120 1.71 1.92 -10.07
N HIS A 121 1.74 0.67 -9.60
CA HIS A 121 1.49 0.30 -8.21
C HIS A 121 2.74 -0.35 -7.62
N ILE A 122 2.90 -0.25 -6.31
CA ILE A 122 4.05 -0.84 -5.60
C ILE A 122 3.52 -1.74 -4.49
N LEU A 123 3.88 -3.01 -4.52
CA LEU A 123 3.66 -3.93 -3.40
C LEU A 123 4.82 -3.75 -2.41
N VAL A 124 4.51 -3.24 -1.21
CA VAL A 124 5.50 -2.91 -0.19
C VAL A 124 5.47 -3.96 0.91
N ALA A 125 6.60 -4.65 1.11
CA ALA A 125 6.83 -5.46 2.29
C ALA A 125 7.14 -4.54 3.49
N TYR A 126 6.51 -4.78 4.63
CA TYR A 126 6.73 -4.00 5.84
C TYR A 126 6.36 -4.81 7.08
N ASP A 127 6.85 -4.43 8.27
CA ASP A 127 6.31 -5.01 9.51
C ASP A 127 5.08 -4.26 9.98
N CYS A 128 4.01 -4.98 10.30
CA CYS A 128 2.76 -4.41 10.75
C CYS A 128 2.71 -4.32 12.28
N GLY A 129 2.81 -3.11 12.81
CA GLY A 129 2.77 -2.83 14.24
C GLY A 129 1.35 -2.65 14.79
N PRO A 130 1.24 -2.16 16.04
CA PRO A 130 -0.03 -1.78 16.64
C PRO A 130 -0.80 -0.79 15.75
N ASN A 131 -2.13 -0.85 15.76
CA ASN A 131 -2.99 -0.01 14.89
C ASN A 131 -2.67 -0.13 13.38
N PHE A 132 -2.06 -1.24 12.97
CA PHE A 132 -1.75 -1.57 11.59
C PHE A 132 -0.82 -0.58 10.88
N GLN A 133 -0.05 0.18 11.65
CA GLN A 133 0.95 1.08 11.11
C GLN A 133 2.22 0.32 10.72
N PRO A 134 2.99 0.83 9.76
CA PRO A 134 4.31 0.30 9.51
C PRO A 134 5.25 0.54 10.70
N VAL A 135 6.00 -0.49 11.06
CA VAL A 135 7.09 -0.46 12.03
C VAL A 135 8.29 -1.19 11.44
N TYR A 136 9.43 -1.12 12.11
CA TYR A 136 10.59 -1.96 11.79
C TYR A 136 10.88 -2.87 12.99
N VAL A 137 10.43 -4.13 12.91
CA VAL A 137 10.67 -5.16 13.93
C VAL A 137 11.34 -6.39 13.31
N LYS A 138 12.21 -6.15 12.32
CA LYS A 138 13.08 -7.17 11.71
C LYS A 138 12.32 -8.39 11.15
N GLY A 139 11.14 -8.17 10.58
CA GLY A 139 10.34 -9.24 9.95
C GLY A 139 9.45 -10.01 10.92
N HIS A 140 9.48 -9.73 12.22
CA HIS A 140 8.66 -10.45 13.21
C HIS A 140 7.15 -10.24 13.04
N SER A 141 6.74 -9.22 12.29
CA SER A 141 5.34 -8.96 11.97
C SER A 141 5.16 -8.66 10.47
N ALA A 142 5.87 -9.42 9.63
CA ALA A 142 5.91 -9.20 8.19
C ALA A 142 4.50 -9.16 7.56
N HIS A 143 4.29 -8.17 6.69
CA HIS A 143 3.03 -7.87 6.03
C HIS A 143 3.28 -7.23 4.66
N TRP A 144 2.20 -7.11 3.90
CA TRP A 144 2.22 -6.53 2.56
C TRP A 144 1.17 -5.44 2.42
N LEU A 145 1.56 -4.35 1.77
CA LEU A 145 0.74 -3.20 1.43
C LEU A 145 0.69 -3.04 -0.09
N LEU A 146 -0.50 -2.88 -0.66
CA LEU A 146 -0.65 -2.34 -2.01
C LEU A 146 -0.58 -0.82 -1.93
N ALA A 147 0.57 -0.24 -2.24
CA ALA A 147 0.74 1.19 -2.31
C ALA A 147 0.22 1.71 -3.65
N CYS A 148 -0.78 2.58 -3.59
CA CYS A 148 -1.52 3.08 -4.74
C CYS A 148 -1.58 4.60 -4.79
N GLY A 149 -0.81 5.28 -3.93
CA GLY A 149 -0.88 6.73 -3.81
C GLY A 149 0.11 7.30 -2.82
N PHE A 150 0.22 8.62 -2.82
CA PHE A 150 1.06 9.35 -1.89
C PHE A 150 0.47 10.73 -1.55
N VAL A 151 1.01 11.32 -0.47
CA VAL A 151 0.82 12.72 -0.10
C VAL A 151 2.17 13.40 0.01
N GLU A 152 2.36 14.47 -0.78
CA GLU A 152 3.49 15.40 -0.68
C GLU A 152 3.06 16.61 0.16
N LYS A 153 3.91 17.07 1.07
CA LYS A 153 3.67 18.34 1.77
C LYS A 153 3.74 19.51 0.79
N LYS A 154 2.87 20.50 0.97
CA LYS A 154 3.04 21.83 0.34
C LYS A 154 3.49 22.82 1.38
N ALA A 155 4.40 23.72 1.00
CA ALA A 155 4.91 24.76 1.89
C ALA A 155 3.96 25.98 2.02
N ASP A 156 3.04 26.20 1.06
CA ASP A 156 2.23 27.43 0.99
C ASP A 156 0.71 27.18 1.07
N ASN A 157 0.13 27.38 2.26
CA ASN A 157 -0.92 28.37 2.63
C ASN A 157 -1.83 27.86 3.76
N GLY A 158 -1.64 28.43 4.96
CA GLY A 158 -2.58 28.38 6.08
C GLY A 158 -1.89 28.34 7.44
N PHE A 159 -1.54 29.51 7.98
CA PHE A 159 -1.06 29.66 9.37
C PHE A 159 -2.19 29.40 10.38
N VAL A 160 -1.97 28.49 11.34
CA VAL A 160 -2.32 28.59 12.76
C VAL A 160 -1.17 27.97 13.58
N GLU A 161 -0.86 28.58 14.71
CA GLU A 161 0.26 28.20 15.56
C GLU A 161 -0.12 27.00 16.45
N THR A 162 0.10 25.76 16.00
CA THR A 162 0.31 24.60 16.91
C THR A 162 1.26 23.54 16.32
N ARG A 163 2.04 22.89 17.21
CA ARG A 163 3.08 21.84 17.05
C ARG A 163 3.67 21.62 15.64
N GLU A 164 4.95 21.96 15.49
CA GLU A 164 5.80 21.63 14.34
C GLU A 164 5.54 20.20 13.82
N SER A 165 5.31 20.06 12.51
CA SER A 165 5.29 18.73 11.89
C SER A 165 6.68 18.12 12.00
N VAL A 166 6.79 16.89 12.49
CA VAL A 166 8.08 16.20 12.74
C VAL A 166 8.79 15.77 11.44
N ALA A 167 8.06 15.72 10.32
CA ALA A 167 8.53 15.18 9.04
C ALA A 167 9.19 16.24 8.14
N ASP A 168 10.30 15.89 7.49
CA ASP A 168 11.05 16.76 6.56
C ASP A 168 10.17 17.11 5.32
N PRO A 169 10.29 18.33 4.74
CA PRO A 169 9.53 18.70 3.54
C PRO A 169 9.72 17.79 2.32
N SER A 170 10.82 17.04 2.26
CA SER A 170 11.13 16.05 1.22
C SER A 170 10.49 14.69 1.46
N GLU A 171 9.88 14.47 2.63
CA GLU A 171 9.19 13.23 2.96
C GLU A 171 7.79 13.19 2.33
N ILE A 172 7.34 11.96 2.04
CA ILE A 172 6.01 11.67 1.54
C ILE A 172 5.30 10.69 2.48
N ALA A 173 3.98 10.79 2.57
CA ALA A 173 3.17 9.73 3.17
C ALA A 173 2.67 8.79 2.07
N ILE A 174 2.79 7.48 2.29
CA ILE A 174 2.28 6.47 1.37
C ILE A 174 0.83 6.13 1.71
N ILE A 175 -0.04 6.10 0.69
CA ILE A 175 -1.42 5.64 0.81
C ILE A 175 -1.53 4.27 0.14
N GLY A 176 -2.14 3.31 0.83
CA GLY A 176 -2.31 1.97 0.29
C GLY A 176 -3.37 1.13 1.00
N TYR A 177 -3.68 0.00 0.38
CA TYR A 177 -4.58 -1.02 0.90
C TYR A 177 -3.79 -2.17 1.53
N GLN A 178 -4.22 -2.63 2.70
CA GLN A 178 -3.67 -3.84 3.34
C GLN A 178 -4.80 -4.83 3.59
N GLY A 179 -4.53 -6.11 3.33
CA GLY A 179 -5.49 -7.18 3.60
C GLY A 179 -5.35 -7.70 5.02
N LYS A 180 -5.83 -6.97 6.03
CA LYS A 180 -5.80 -7.42 7.44
C LYS A 180 -6.98 -8.36 7.76
N SER A 181 -6.75 -9.34 8.64
CA SER A 181 -7.77 -10.34 9.05
C SER A 181 -8.87 -9.74 9.94
N LYS A 182 -10.09 -10.29 9.89
CA LYS A 182 -11.23 -9.92 10.77
C LYS A 182 -11.00 -10.28 12.24
N TYR A 183 -10.17 -11.28 12.54
CA TYR A 183 -9.99 -11.80 13.90
C TYR A 183 -9.19 -10.89 14.84
N VAL A 184 -8.76 -9.71 14.37
CA VAL A 184 -8.03 -8.73 15.19
C VAL A 184 -8.97 -7.80 15.98
N TYR A 185 -10.29 -7.93 15.81
CA TYR A 185 -11.31 -7.14 16.50
C TYR A 185 -12.20 -7.96 17.45
N GLN A 186 -11.69 -9.06 18.01
CA GLN A 186 -12.37 -9.78 19.10
C GLN A 186 -11.77 -9.43 20.45
#